data_AF-A0AAX3ZJI6-F1
#
_entry.id   AF-A0AAX3ZJI6-F1
#
_cell.length_a   1.000
_cell.length_b   1.000
_cell.length_c   1.000
_cell.angle_alpha   90.00
_cell.angle_beta   90.00
_cell.angle_gamma   90.00
#
_symmetry.space_group_name_H-M   'P 1'
#
loop_
_entity.id
_entity.type
_entity.pdbx_description
1 polymer ?
#
loop_
_entity_poly.entity_id
_entity_poly.type
_entity_poly.pdbx_seq_one_letter_code
_entity_poly.pdbx_strand_id
1 'polypeptide(L)'
;MRGVTRALVVPVWRTLPWPALAAAAALGLLVASVPALTGAEPAPWQTLVLLRGVALIGGLGLAFLLDDPARHLTTPVPVRRPLRQALRVALVAPFAALWWTAVLQVAPAASRPPAGDLTLEAAAVGVLALAGAATAIRLTDEARPGPAVVAVLLTAAVAAPLLTPEGWALFVPAEDPRWPRAHDRWAVLLAALAAAWAVCGPEPVGRRR
;
A
#
# COMPACT_ATOMS: atom_id res chain seq x y z
N MET A 1 5.03 -29.62 11.85
CA MET A 1 4.95 -28.18 11.50
C MET A 1 4.02 -27.85 10.33
N ARG A 2 3.97 -28.63 9.23
CA ARG A 2 3.10 -28.38 8.05
C ARG A 2 1.58 -28.29 8.35
N GLY A 3 1.08 -29.01 9.36
CA GLY A 3 -0.34 -28.98 9.74
C GLY A 3 -0.79 -27.67 10.39
N VAL A 4 0.07 -27.05 11.22
CA VAL A 4 -0.24 -25.79 11.94
C VAL A 4 -0.26 -24.60 10.98
N THR A 5 0.66 -24.58 10.00
CA THR A 5 0.69 -23.52 8.97
C THR A 5 -0.58 -23.55 8.12
N ARG A 6 -1.02 -24.74 7.68
CA ARG A 6 -2.24 -24.89 6.88
C ARG A 6 -3.50 -24.54 7.68
N ALA A 7 -3.51 -24.86 8.98
CA ALA A 7 -4.59 -24.53 9.89
C ALA A 7 -4.76 -23.02 10.12
N LEU A 8 -3.69 -22.22 10.00
CA LEU A 8 -3.76 -20.75 10.11
C LEU A 8 -4.05 -20.06 8.78
N VAL A 9 -3.59 -20.62 7.66
CA VAL A 9 -3.78 -20.01 6.33
C VAL A 9 -5.27 -19.88 5.96
N VAL A 10 -6.07 -20.93 6.17
CA VAL A 10 -7.48 -20.93 5.76
C VAL A 10 -8.33 -19.90 6.53
N PRO A 11 -8.24 -19.80 7.87
CA PRO A 11 -8.92 -18.75 8.63
C PRO A 11 -8.45 -17.34 8.26
N VAL A 12 -7.14 -17.14 8.05
CA VAL A 12 -6.62 -15.83 7.65
C VAL A 12 -7.16 -15.45 6.27
N TRP A 13 -7.13 -16.36 5.31
CA TRP A 13 -7.65 -16.14 3.96
C TRP A 13 -9.12 -15.70 3.97
N ARG A 14 -9.96 -16.35 4.78
CA ARG A 14 -11.40 -16.05 4.89
C ARG A 14 -11.68 -14.72 5.60
N THR A 15 -10.74 -14.22 6.40
CA THR A 15 -10.88 -12.95 7.14
C THR A 15 -10.23 -11.77 6.43
N LEU A 16 -9.61 -11.99 5.26
CA LEU A 16 -9.11 -10.89 4.44
C LEU A 16 -10.29 -10.03 3.94
N PRO A 17 -10.09 -8.70 3.83
CA PRO A 17 -11.10 -7.77 3.34
C PRO A 17 -11.22 -7.84 1.81
N TRP A 18 -11.56 -9.01 1.27
CA TRP A 18 -11.72 -9.25 -0.17
C TRP A 18 -12.60 -8.21 -0.87
N PRO A 19 -13.74 -7.75 -0.30
CA PRO A 19 -14.54 -6.72 -0.96
C PRO A 19 -13.78 -5.41 -1.15
N ALA A 20 -13.04 -4.95 -0.12
CA ALA A 20 -12.27 -3.71 -0.21
C ALA A 20 -11.10 -3.84 -1.19
N LEU A 21 -10.39 -4.98 -1.16
CA LEU A 21 -9.30 -5.27 -2.08
C LEU A 21 -9.80 -5.39 -3.53
N ALA A 22 -10.92 -6.06 -3.76
CA ALA A 22 -11.53 -6.21 -5.07
C ALA A 22 -12.06 -4.87 -5.60
N ALA A 23 -12.68 -4.05 -4.75
CA ALA A 23 -13.14 -2.72 -5.12
C ALA A 23 -11.98 -1.80 -5.51
N ALA A 24 -10.89 -1.79 -4.72
CA ALA A 24 -9.69 -1.04 -5.06
C ALA A 24 -9.04 -1.53 -6.36
N ALA A 25 -8.97 -2.86 -6.53
CA ALA A 25 -8.40 -3.47 -7.73
C ALA A 25 -9.22 -3.12 -8.99
N ALA A 26 -10.54 -3.26 -8.91
CA ALA A 26 -11.47 -2.92 -9.99
C ALA A 26 -11.41 -1.43 -10.33
N LEU A 27 -11.47 -0.55 -9.33
CA LEU A 27 -11.39 0.89 -9.52
C LEU A 27 -10.05 1.29 -10.16
N GLY A 28 -8.93 0.77 -9.66
CA GLY A 28 -7.62 1.10 -10.19
C GLY A 28 -7.40 0.59 -11.63
N LEU A 29 -7.90 -0.61 -11.97
CA LEU A 29 -7.91 -1.09 -13.36
C LEU A 29 -8.81 -0.25 -14.26
N LEU A 30 -9.98 0.16 -13.78
CA LEU A 30 -10.90 0.99 -14.53
C LEU A 30 -10.26 2.34 -14.85
N VAL A 31 -9.67 3.00 -13.85
CA VAL A 31 -8.90 4.25 -14.02
C VAL A 31 -7.72 4.07 -14.97
N ALA A 32 -6.93 2.99 -14.83
CA ALA A 32 -5.82 2.68 -15.72
C ALA A 32 -6.25 2.45 -17.17
N SER A 33 -7.45 1.90 -17.37
CA SER A 33 -8.01 1.60 -18.69
C SER A 33 -8.65 2.81 -19.38
N VAL A 34 -8.91 3.92 -18.67
CA VAL A 34 -9.60 5.09 -19.23
C VAL A 34 -8.99 5.56 -20.56
N PRO A 35 -7.66 5.80 -20.67
CA PRO A 35 -7.09 6.25 -21.94
C PRO A 35 -7.30 5.27 -23.10
N ALA A 36 -7.17 3.97 -22.83
CA ALA A 36 -7.38 2.94 -23.83
C ALA A 36 -8.85 2.84 -24.27
N LEU A 37 -9.80 2.99 -23.33
CA LEU A 37 -11.23 2.93 -23.60
C LEU A 37 -11.75 4.16 -24.36
N THR A 38 -11.14 5.32 -24.16
CA THR A 38 -11.51 6.56 -24.85
C THR A 38 -10.71 6.82 -26.13
N GLY A 39 -9.69 6.00 -26.42
CA GLY A 39 -8.75 6.24 -27.52
C GLY A 39 -7.88 7.48 -27.30
N ALA A 40 -7.71 7.91 -26.05
CA ALA A 40 -6.90 9.07 -25.72
C ALA A 40 -5.40 8.72 -25.76
N GLU A 41 -4.59 9.67 -26.24
CA GLU A 41 -3.13 9.62 -26.20
C GLU A 41 -2.60 10.58 -25.14
N PRO A 42 -2.53 10.15 -23.87
CA PRO A 42 -2.10 11.02 -22.78
C PRO A 42 -0.62 11.37 -22.93
N ALA A 43 -0.31 12.63 -22.64
CA ALA A 43 1.07 13.09 -22.49
C ALA A 43 1.76 12.33 -21.33
N PRO A 44 3.10 12.19 -21.34
CA PRO A 44 3.84 11.44 -20.31
C PRO A 44 3.53 11.85 -18.87
N TRP A 45 3.40 13.16 -18.61
CA TRP A 45 3.04 13.66 -17.29
C TRP A 45 1.63 13.26 -16.84
N GLN A 46 0.67 13.13 -17.78
CA GLN A 46 -0.70 12.69 -17.49
C GLN A 46 -0.71 11.21 -17.11
N THR A 47 0.02 10.39 -17.86
CA THR A 47 0.20 8.96 -17.56
C THR A 47 0.88 8.75 -16.20
N LEU A 48 1.90 9.56 -15.89
CA LEU A 48 2.58 9.53 -14.59
C LEU A 48 1.63 9.86 -13.43
N VAL A 49 0.87 10.96 -13.52
CA VAL A 49 -0.08 11.35 -12.48
C VAL A 49 -1.19 10.31 -12.33
N LEU A 50 -1.68 9.76 -13.44
CA LEU A 50 -2.68 8.70 -13.44
C LEU A 50 -2.16 7.45 -12.71
N LEU A 51 -0.95 6.98 -13.03
CA LEU A 51 -0.36 5.79 -12.40
C LEU A 51 -0.06 5.99 -10.92
N ARG A 52 0.35 7.21 -10.51
CA ARG A 52 0.45 7.59 -9.08
C ARG A 52 -0.91 7.54 -8.38
N GLY A 53 -1.97 8.00 -9.05
CA GLY A 53 -3.34 7.89 -8.57
C GLY A 53 -3.79 6.43 -8.40
N VAL A 54 -3.47 5.57 -9.37
CA VAL A 54 -3.77 4.12 -9.29
C VAL A 54 -2.99 3.46 -8.16
N ALA A 55 -1.71 3.80 -7.98
CA ALA A 55 -0.90 3.34 -6.85
C ALA A 55 -1.53 3.75 -5.50
N LEU A 56 -2.02 4.99 -5.40
CA LEU A 56 -2.76 5.47 -4.22
C LEU A 56 -4.01 4.63 -3.97
N ILE A 57 -4.84 4.37 -4.99
CA ILE A 57 -6.03 3.51 -4.87
C ILE A 57 -5.66 2.12 -4.33
N GLY A 58 -4.58 1.52 -4.83
CA GLY A 58 -4.05 0.26 -4.30
C GLY A 58 -3.66 0.35 -2.82
N GLY A 59 -2.98 1.43 -2.43
CA GLY A 59 -2.65 1.74 -1.04
C GLY A 59 -3.87 1.89 -0.14
N LEU A 60 -4.93 2.55 -0.62
CA LEU A 60 -6.19 2.67 0.11
C LEU A 60 -6.84 1.30 0.37
N GLY A 61 -6.80 0.39 -0.61
CA GLY A 61 -7.27 -0.99 -0.41
C GLY A 61 -6.45 -1.74 0.65
N LEU A 62 -5.12 -1.56 0.64
CA LEU A 62 -4.21 -2.16 1.62
C LEU A 62 -4.39 -1.61 3.04
N ALA A 63 -4.88 -0.37 3.20
CA ALA A 63 -5.14 0.22 4.52
C ALA A 63 -6.13 -0.61 5.36
N PHE A 64 -7.09 -1.28 4.71
CA PHE A 64 -8.08 -2.14 5.36
C PHE A 64 -7.55 -3.54 5.69
N LEU A 65 -6.35 -3.91 5.23
CA LEU A 65 -5.82 -5.28 5.38
C LEU A 65 -5.70 -5.71 6.85
N LEU A 66 -5.46 -4.75 7.74
CA LEU A 66 -5.29 -4.98 9.16
C LEU A 66 -6.57 -4.74 9.97
N ASP A 67 -7.69 -4.40 9.34
CA ASP A 67 -8.97 -4.32 10.03
C ASP A 67 -9.35 -5.71 10.55
N ASP A 68 -9.76 -5.75 11.82
CA ASP A 68 -10.26 -6.97 12.44
C ASP A 68 -11.47 -6.63 13.32
N PRO A 69 -12.69 -6.65 12.75
CA PRO A 69 -13.89 -6.32 13.51
C PRO A 69 -14.18 -7.29 14.66
N ALA A 70 -13.53 -8.46 14.71
CA ALA A 70 -13.66 -9.45 15.77
C ALA A 70 -12.51 -9.40 16.79
N ARG A 71 -11.71 -8.32 16.82
CA ARG A 71 -10.56 -8.14 17.73
C ARG A 71 -10.91 -8.42 19.20
N HIS A 72 -12.11 -8.05 19.65
CA HIS A 72 -12.55 -8.26 21.04
C HIS A 72 -12.76 -9.73 21.42
N LEU A 73 -13.02 -10.60 20.45
CA LEU A 73 -13.26 -12.04 20.66
C LEU A 73 -12.01 -12.91 20.46
N THR A 74 -10.95 -12.35 19.86
CA THR A 74 -9.72 -13.09 19.49
C THR A 74 -8.50 -12.74 20.37
N THR A 75 -8.67 -11.85 21.34
CA THR A 75 -7.68 -11.50 22.37
C THR A 75 -7.04 -12.69 23.09
N PRO A 76 -7.73 -13.82 23.37
CA PRO A 76 -7.11 -14.96 24.05
C PRO A 76 -6.33 -15.92 23.12
N VAL A 77 -6.19 -15.64 21.82
CA VAL A 77 -5.51 -16.54 20.88
C VAL A 77 -3.97 -16.44 21.03
N PRO A 78 -3.26 -17.56 21.30
CA PRO A 78 -1.82 -17.56 21.64
C PRO A 78 -0.87 -17.31 20.46
N VAL A 79 -1.38 -16.78 19.34
CA VAL A 79 -0.56 -16.48 18.15
C VAL A 79 -0.03 -15.06 18.27
N ARG A 80 1.28 -14.86 18.02
CA ARG A 80 1.90 -13.54 18.02
C ARG A 80 1.28 -12.66 16.93
N ARG A 81 0.83 -11.46 17.28
CA ARG A 81 0.29 -10.44 16.37
C ARG A 81 1.12 -10.16 15.10
N PRO A 82 2.47 -10.01 15.14
CA PRO A 82 3.25 -9.75 13.92
C PRO A 82 3.18 -10.91 12.92
N LEU A 83 3.03 -12.15 13.39
CA LEU A 83 2.92 -13.31 12.51
C LEU A 83 1.60 -13.30 11.73
N ARG A 84 0.48 -12.88 12.36
CA ARG A 84 -0.81 -12.74 11.68
C ARG A 84 -0.79 -11.63 10.63
N GLN A 85 -0.20 -10.49 10.97
CA GLN A 85 -0.06 -9.36 10.02
C GLN A 85 0.82 -9.74 8.83
N ALA A 86 1.98 -10.35 9.09
CA ALA A 86 2.87 -10.83 8.04
C ALA A 86 2.21 -11.88 7.15
N LEU A 87 1.42 -12.80 7.72
CA LEU A 87 0.69 -13.80 6.94
C LEU A 87 -0.40 -13.17 6.05
N ARG A 88 -1.15 -12.18 6.56
CA ARG A 88 -2.14 -11.43 5.75
C ARG A 88 -1.46 -10.73 4.57
N VAL A 89 -0.35 -10.03 4.82
CA VAL A 89 0.44 -9.36 3.78
C VAL A 89 0.98 -10.37 2.76
N ALA A 90 1.56 -11.49 3.22
CA ALA A 90 2.10 -12.52 2.35
C ALA A 90 1.05 -13.16 1.42
N LEU A 91 -0.20 -13.31 1.90
CA LEU A 91 -1.29 -13.85 1.09
C LEU A 91 -1.79 -12.86 0.03
N VAL A 92 -1.73 -11.55 0.30
CA VAL A 92 -2.21 -10.50 -0.62
C VAL A 92 -1.13 -10.02 -1.59
N ALA A 93 0.14 -10.06 -1.18
CA ALA A 93 1.29 -9.63 -1.99
C ALA A 93 1.32 -10.18 -3.43
N PRO A 94 1.10 -11.49 -3.71
CA PRO A 94 1.11 -11.98 -5.09
C PRO A 94 -0.05 -11.42 -5.93
N PHE A 95 -1.23 -11.23 -5.33
CA PHE A 95 -2.37 -10.62 -6.03
C PHE A 95 -2.14 -9.13 -6.29
N ALA A 96 -1.55 -8.41 -5.33
CA ALA A 96 -1.18 -7.01 -5.51
C ALA A 96 -0.13 -6.85 -6.62
N ALA A 97 0.88 -7.73 -6.68
CA ALA A 97 1.88 -7.74 -7.74
C ALA A 97 1.24 -8.02 -9.11
N LEU A 98 0.41 -9.06 -9.21
CA LEU A 98 -0.30 -9.38 -10.45
C LEU A 98 -1.19 -8.22 -10.92
N TRP A 99 -1.95 -7.63 -10.00
CA TRP A 99 -2.81 -6.48 -10.28
C TRP A 99 -1.99 -5.27 -10.77
N TRP A 100 -0.88 -4.94 -10.09
CA TRP A 100 -0.03 -3.84 -10.50
C TRP A 100 0.62 -4.09 -11.86
N THR A 101 1.04 -5.32 -12.16
CA THR A 101 1.52 -5.68 -13.50
C THR A 101 0.44 -5.50 -14.56
N ALA A 102 -0.82 -5.85 -14.27
CA ALA A 102 -1.93 -5.61 -15.19
C ALA A 102 -2.18 -4.12 -15.42
N VAL A 103 -2.14 -3.29 -14.37
CA VAL A 103 -2.23 -1.82 -14.47
C VAL A 103 -1.15 -1.26 -15.40
N LEU A 104 0.11 -1.69 -15.20
CA LEU A 104 1.21 -1.24 -16.05
C LEU A 104 1.02 -1.66 -17.50
N GLN A 105 0.50 -2.87 -17.76
CA GLN A 105 0.29 -3.36 -19.12
C GLN A 105 -0.84 -2.65 -19.86
N VAL A 106 -1.89 -2.22 -19.14
CA VAL A 106 -3.00 -1.47 -19.72
C VAL A 106 -2.62 -0.01 -20.02
N ALA A 107 -1.69 0.57 -19.25
CA ALA A 107 -1.25 1.94 -19.48
C ALA A 107 -0.58 2.11 -20.86
N PRO A 108 -0.86 3.19 -21.62
CA PRO A 108 -0.28 3.39 -22.95
C PRO A 108 1.24 3.33 -22.97
N ALA A 109 1.82 2.46 -23.80
CA ALA A 109 3.28 2.23 -23.83
C ALA A 109 4.08 3.47 -24.27
N ALA A 110 3.52 4.28 -25.18
CA ALA A 110 4.18 5.46 -25.75
C ALA A 110 4.48 6.56 -24.73
N SER A 111 3.67 6.66 -23.66
CA SER A 111 3.79 7.70 -22.63
C SER A 111 4.07 7.10 -21.24
N ARG A 112 4.46 5.83 -21.17
CA ARG A 112 4.72 5.11 -19.92
C ARG A 112 6.09 5.50 -19.35
N PRO A 113 6.15 6.00 -18.10
CA PRO A 113 7.42 6.18 -17.40
C PRO A 113 8.13 4.85 -17.12
N PRO A 114 9.40 4.86 -16.69
CA PRO A 114 10.11 3.65 -16.29
C PRO A 114 9.33 2.84 -15.24
N ALA A 115 8.99 1.60 -15.57
CA ALA A 115 8.11 0.78 -14.74
C ALA A 115 8.70 0.46 -13.36
N GLY A 116 10.03 0.27 -13.26
CA GLY A 116 10.70 -0.03 -11.99
C GLY A 116 10.66 1.11 -10.97
N ASP A 117 10.68 2.34 -11.48
CA ASP A 117 10.60 3.54 -10.65
C ASP A 117 9.17 3.74 -10.12
N LEU A 118 8.17 3.50 -10.98
CA LEU A 118 6.76 3.51 -10.57
C LEU A 118 6.39 2.36 -9.63
N THR A 119 6.96 1.17 -9.81
CA THR A 119 6.74 0.06 -8.86
C THR A 119 7.30 0.39 -7.49
N LEU A 120 8.42 1.13 -7.43
CA LEU A 120 9.01 1.60 -6.18
C LEU A 120 8.08 2.59 -5.46
N GLU A 121 7.56 3.60 -6.17
CA GLU A 121 6.58 4.54 -5.61
C GLU A 121 5.33 3.81 -5.11
N ALA A 122 4.79 2.89 -5.91
CA ALA A 122 3.61 2.09 -5.53
C ALA A 122 3.87 1.21 -4.31
N ALA A 123 5.05 0.58 -4.23
CA ALA A 123 5.47 -0.19 -3.06
C ALA A 123 5.58 0.70 -1.82
N ALA A 124 6.15 1.89 -1.93
CA ALA A 124 6.27 2.83 -0.83
C ALA A 124 4.90 3.26 -0.29
N VAL A 125 3.94 3.55 -1.17
CA VAL A 125 2.56 3.87 -0.78
C VAL A 125 1.88 2.68 -0.10
N GLY A 126 2.05 1.47 -0.62
CA GLY A 126 1.51 0.26 -0.01
C GLY A 126 2.10 -0.02 1.38
N VAL A 127 3.42 0.10 1.55
CA VAL A 127 4.08 -0.08 2.84
C VAL A 127 3.71 1.05 3.81
N LEU A 128 3.54 2.28 3.34
CA LEU A 128 3.03 3.38 4.16
C LEU A 128 1.64 3.07 4.72
N ALA A 129 0.74 2.52 3.91
CA ALA A 129 -0.59 2.10 4.36
C ALA A 129 -0.49 1.02 5.46
N LEU A 130 0.36 0.01 5.27
CA LEU A 130 0.56 -1.06 6.25
C LEU A 130 1.23 -0.58 7.54
N ALA A 131 2.23 0.30 7.43
CA ALA A 131 2.92 0.92 8.55
C ALA A 131 1.96 1.83 9.35
N GLY A 132 1.16 2.64 8.66
CA GLY A 132 0.13 3.48 9.26
C GLY A 132 -0.91 2.65 10.02
N ALA A 133 -1.41 1.58 9.41
CA ALA A 133 -2.37 0.68 10.05
C ALA A 133 -1.76 -0.02 11.28
N ALA A 134 -0.52 -0.52 11.18
CA ALA A 134 0.16 -1.13 12.32
C ALA A 134 0.39 -0.13 13.47
N THR A 135 0.76 1.10 13.13
CA THR A 135 0.97 2.20 14.09
C THR A 135 -0.33 2.58 14.77
N ALA A 136 -1.42 2.74 14.02
CA ALA A 136 -2.75 3.02 14.56
C ALA A 136 -3.14 1.95 15.59
N ILE A 137 -3.08 0.66 15.25
CA ILE A 137 -3.42 -0.43 16.18
C ILE A 137 -2.44 -0.52 17.38
N ARG A 138 -1.23 0.04 17.30
CA ARG A 138 -0.28 0.10 18.42
C ARG A 138 -0.59 1.26 19.37
N LEU A 139 -0.99 2.41 18.83
CA LEU A 139 -1.23 3.63 19.60
C LEU A 139 -2.69 3.74 20.07
N THR A 140 -3.61 3.03 19.44
CA THR A 140 -5.03 3.05 19.75
C THR A 140 -5.59 1.64 19.97
N ASP A 141 -6.63 1.54 20.78
CA ASP A 141 -7.42 0.31 20.94
C ASP A 141 -8.44 0.11 19.81
N GLU A 142 -8.33 0.88 18.73
CA GLU A 142 -9.26 0.87 17.61
C GLU A 142 -9.26 -0.50 16.90
N ALA A 143 -10.46 -1.00 16.58
CA ALA A 143 -10.62 -2.29 15.91
C ALA A 143 -10.52 -2.16 14.38
N ARG A 144 -10.67 -0.94 13.86
CA ARG A 144 -10.71 -0.62 12.42
C ARG A 144 -9.80 0.58 12.11
N PRO A 145 -8.47 0.37 12.01
CA PRO A 145 -7.54 1.44 11.63
C PRO A 145 -7.76 1.97 10.19
N GLY A 146 -8.40 1.20 9.30
CA GLY A 146 -8.53 1.48 7.87
C GLY A 146 -8.97 2.92 7.53
N PRO A 147 -10.12 3.42 8.03
CA PRO A 147 -10.59 4.77 7.73
C PRO A 147 -9.61 5.89 8.12
N ALA A 148 -8.95 5.77 9.27
CA ALA A 148 -7.97 6.76 9.72
C ALA A 148 -6.73 6.75 8.82
N VAL A 149 -6.25 5.58 8.43
CA VAL A 149 -5.11 5.43 7.51
C VAL A 149 -5.46 5.98 6.12
N VAL A 150 -6.66 5.70 5.62
CA VAL A 150 -7.16 6.28 4.36
C VAL A 150 -7.16 7.80 4.42
N ALA A 151 -7.68 8.39 5.49
CA ALA A 151 -7.68 9.84 5.67
C ALA A 151 -6.25 10.41 5.64
N VAL A 152 -5.32 9.80 6.39
CA VAL A 152 -3.91 10.22 6.40
C VAL A 152 -3.26 10.09 5.02
N LEU A 153 -3.50 8.99 4.30
CA LEU A 153 -2.96 8.77 2.94
C LEU A 153 -3.49 9.82 1.96
N LEU A 154 -4.79 10.10 1.98
CA LEU A 154 -5.40 11.12 1.12
C LEU A 154 -4.86 12.51 1.44
N THR A 155 -4.77 12.86 2.73
CA THR A 155 -4.16 14.12 3.16
C THR A 155 -2.70 14.20 2.72
N ALA A 156 -1.92 13.14 2.88
CA ALA A 156 -0.52 13.10 2.46
C ALA A 156 -0.36 13.22 0.94
N ALA A 157 -1.24 12.58 0.16
CA ALA A 157 -1.21 12.66 -1.31
C ALA A 157 -1.43 14.09 -1.83
N VAL A 158 -2.20 14.90 -1.10
CA VAL A 158 -2.43 16.32 -1.44
C VAL A 158 -1.35 17.22 -0.84
N ALA A 159 -1.01 17.01 0.42
CA ALA A 159 -0.09 17.87 1.16
C ALA A 159 1.37 17.67 0.76
N ALA A 160 1.81 16.44 0.47
CA ALA A 160 3.21 16.18 0.15
C ALA A 160 3.67 16.93 -1.11
N PRO A 161 2.95 16.92 -2.26
CA PRO A 161 3.36 17.73 -3.41
C PRO A 161 3.41 19.24 -3.13
N LEU A 162 2.55 19.75 -2.24
CA LEU A 162 2.45 21.18 -1.91
C LEU A 162 3.51 21.64 -0.90
N LEU A 163 3.89 20.77 0.04
CA LEU A 163 4.77 21.09 1.16
C LEU A 163 6.21 20.61 0.94
N THR A 164 6.45 19.74 -0.05
CA THR A 164 7.81 19.27 -0.34
C THR A 164 8.62 20.41 -0.93
N PRO A 165 9.77 20.78 -0.33
CA PRO A 165 10.63 21.81 -0.88
C PRO A 165 11.07 21.48 -2.31
N GLU A 166 11.13 22.47 -3.20
CA GLU A 166 11.52 22.25 -4.61
C GLU A 166 12.88 21.54 -4.75
N GLY A 167 13.80 21.76 -3.81
CA GLY A 167 15.11 21.12 -3.77
C GLY A 167 15.08 19.63 -3.41
N TRP A 168 14.01 19.14 -2.79
CA TRP A 168 13.83 17.73 -2.45
C TRP A 168 13.40 16.89 -3.64
N ALA A 169 12.76 17.50 -4.64
CA ALA A 169 12.48 16.89 -5.93
C ALA A 169 11.91 15.46 -5.82
N LEU A 170 10.91 15.25 -4.94
CA LEU A 170 10.30 13.93 -4.73
C LEU A 170 9.26 13.61 -5.81
N PHE A 171 8.54 14.64 -6.27
CA PHE A 171 7.54 14.56 -7.31
C PHE A 171 8.02 15.32 -8.53
N VAL A 172 8.69 14.60 -9.42
CA VAL A 172 9.33 15.18 -10.59
C VAL A 172 8.78 14.52 -11.85
N PRO A 173 8.66 15.22 -12.99
CA PRO A 173 8.36 14.61 -14.30
C PRO A 173 9.42 13.58 -14.71
N ALA A 174 9.03 12.61 -15.54
CA ALA A 174 9.92 11.54 -15.99
C ALA A 174 11.11 12.04 -16.81
N GLU A 175 10.98 13.19 -17.45
CA GLU A 175 11.97 13.80 -18.34
C GLU A 175 12.99 14.68 -17.58
N ASP A 176 12.76 14.97 -16.29
CA ASP A 176 13.65 15.85 -15.52
C ASP A 176 14.95 15.09 -15.15
N PRO A 177 16.13 15.71 -15.29
CA PRO A 177 17.41 15.12 -14.90
C PRO A 177 17.51 14.67 -13.43
N ARG A 178 16.62 15.17 -12.56
CA ARG A 178 16.56 14.80 -11.14
C ARG A 178 15.79 13.51 -10.88
N TRP A 179 15.13 12.92 -11.88
CA TRP A 179 14.32 11.70 -11.74
C TRP A 179 15.04 10.54 -11.02
N PRO A 180 16.29 10.18 -11.33
CA PRO A 180 16.98 9.10 -10.61
C PRO A 180 17.17 9.42 -9.12
N ARG A 181 17.58 10.66 -8.79
CA ARG A 181 17.75 11.10 -7.39
C ARG A 181 16.43 11.14 -6.63
N ALA A 182 15.32 11.43 -7.31
CA ALA A 182 13.99 11.34 -6.72
C ALA A 182 13.69 9.90 -6.27
N HIS A 183 14.03 8.92 -7.12
CA HIS A 183 13.79 7.51 -6.83
C HIS A 183 14.73 6.92 -5.79
N ASP A 184 15.96 7.42 -5.67
CA ASP A 184 16.82 7.11 -4.52
C ASP A 184 16.15 7.51 -3.20
N ARG A 185 15.49 8.68 -3.16
CA ARG A 185 14.75 9.14 -1.97
C ARG A 185 13.52 8.29 -1.71
N TRP A 186 12.79 7.87 -2.75
CA TRP A 186 11.69 6.91 -2.62
C TRP A 186 12.18 5.56 -2.07
N ALA A 187 13.35 5.08 -2.47
CA ALA A 187 13.94 3.86 -1.94
C ALA A 187 14.28 3.99 -0.45
N VAL A 188 14.88 5.13 -0.05
CA VAL A 188 15.14 5.43 1.36
C VAL A 188 13.84 5.52 2.15
N LEU A 189 12.81 6.18 1.60
CA LEU A 189 11.49 6.29 2.23
C LEU A 189 10.85 4.90 2.41
N LEU A 190 10.87 4.06 1.38
CA LEU A 190 10.38 2.69 1.46
C LEU A 190 11.11 1.89 2.56
N ALA A 191 12.44 1.99 2.63
CA ALA A 191 13.22 1.32 3.66
C ALA A 191 12.86 1.80 5.07
N ALA A 192 12.69 3.12 5.25
CA ALA A 192 12.28 3.71 6.52
C ALA A 192 10.87 3.25 6.94
N LEU A 193 9.93 3.18 6.00
CA LEU A 193 8.56 2.70 6.24
C LEU A 193 8.53 1.21 6.59
N ALA A 194 9.33 0.40 5.91
CA ALA A 194 9.46 -1.03 6.21
C ALA A 194 10.05 -1.23 7.62
N ALA A 195 11.06 -0.44 7.99
CA ALA A 195 11.62 -0.46 9.34
C ALA A 195 10.60 -0.02 10.40
N ALA A 196 9.84 1.05 10.15
CA ALA A 196 8.78 1.51 11.04
C ALA A 196 7.69 0.43 11.23
N TRP A 197 7.28 -0.22 10.14
CA TRP A 197 6.34 -1.33 10.19
C TRP A 197 6.87 -2.51 11.04
N ALA A 198 8.14 -2.87 10.85
CA ALA A 198 8.79 -3.93 11.63
C ALA A 198 8.90 -3.58 13.13
N VAL A 199 9.15 -2.31 13.47
CA VAL A 199 9.23 -1.83 14.86
C VAL A 199 7.85 -1.71 15.51
N CYS A 200 6.81 -1.40 14.76
CA CYS A 200 5.44 -1.30 15.27
C CYS A 200 4.71 -2.66 15.36
N GLY A 201 5.25 -3.72 14.76
CA GLY A 201 4.67 -5.07 14.75
C GLY A 201 4.66 -5.83 16.09
N PRO A 202 5.68 -5.74 16.97
CA PRO A 202 5.68 -6.42 18.26
C PRO A 202 4.65 -5.81 19.22
N GLU A 203 3.91 -6.66 19.93
CA GLU A 203 3.13 -6.23 21.09
C GLU A 203 4.08 -5.69 22.17
N PRO A 204 3.75 -4.57 22.85
CA PRO A 204 4.52 -4.16 24.01
C PRO A 204 4.48 -5.30 25.03
N VAL A 205 5.67 -5.82 25.38
CA VAL A 205 5.81 -6.85 26.42
C VAL A 205 5.12 -6.28 27.67
N GLY A 206 4.07 -6.98 28.11
CA GLY A 206 3.10 -6.45 29.06
C GLY A 206 3.78 -5.77 30.25
N ARG A 207 3.31 -4.56 30.58
CA ARG A 207 3.47 -4.03 31.93
C ARG A 207 2.83 -5.05 32.87
N ARG A 208 3.67 -5.81 33.58
CA ARG A 208 3.25 -6.56 34.76
C ARG A 208 2.53 -5.56 35.67
N ARG A 209 1.23 -5.77 35.89
CA ARG A 209 0.56 -5.36 37.11
C ARG A 209 0.34 -6.61 37.92
#